data_AF-A0A2E1SV07-F1
#
_entry.id   AF-A0A2E1SV07-F1
#
_cell.length_a   1.000
_cell.length_b   1.000
_cell.length_c   1.000
_cell.angle_alpha   90.00
_cell.angle_beta   90.00
_cell.angle_gamma   90.00
#
_symmetry.space_group_name_H-M   'P 1'
#
loop_
_entity.id
_entity.type
_entity.pdbx_description
1 polymer ?
#
loop_
_entity_poly.entity_id
_entity_poly.type
_entity_poly.pdbx_seq_one_letter_code
_entity_poly.pdbx_strand_id
1 'polypeptide(L)'
;MLTKDNVTIGLKWRFGPDWPGQRCGAKTRRGTACQRPANEKNGRCRLHGGASTGAKTKEGRARISAANLRHGKFTKDELEKRRDNAAKGREIRKELRQMERELVAGGLLDKHWRNIFLS
;
A
#
# COMPACT_ATOMS: atom_id res chain seq x y z
N MET A 1 37.19 -16.28 20.32
CA MET A 1 35.84 -16.46 20.89
C MET A 1 35.93 -15.92 22.31
N LEU A 2 35.24 -14.81 22.65
CA LEU A 2 35.34 -14.19 23.97
C LEU A 2 34.54 -15.03 24.99
N THR A 3 35.18 -16.08 25.50
CA THR A 3 34.66 -17.00 26.51
C THR A 3 35.04 -16.49 27.91
N LYS A 4 34.33 -15.45 28.38
CA LYS A 4 34.27 -15.15 29.79
C LYS A 4 32.79 -15.07 30.15
N ASP A 5 32.36 -16.01 30.97
CA ASP A 5 30.98 -16.15 31.37
C ASP A 5 30.51 -14.84 32.02
N ASN A 6 29.42 -14.29 31.47
CA ASN A 6 28.68 -13.11 31.94
C ASN A 6 29.22 -11.71 31.59
N VAL A 7 29.98 -11.52 30.51
CA VAL A 7 30.25 -10.16 29.99
C VAL A 7 29.02 -9.58 29.30
N THR A 8 28.28 -8.72 30.02
CA THR A 8 27.12 -7.97 29.49
C THR A 8 27.50 -6.70 28.73
N ILE A 9 28.75 -6.25 28.90
CA ILE A 9 29.31 -5.07 28.23
C ILE A 9 29.29 -5.30 26.72
N GLY A 10 28.65 -4.40 26.00
CA GLY A 10 28.58 -4.43 24.54
C GLY A 10 27.47 -5.30 23.94
N LEU A 11 26.63 -5.98 24.73
CA LEU A 11 25.49 -6.77 24.21
C LEU A 11 24.59 -5.96 23.26
N LYS A 12 24.30 -4.70 23.58
CA LYS A 12 23.52 -3.77 22.73
C LYS A 12 24.16 -3.55 21.35
N TRP A 13 25.48 -3.74 21.23
CA TRP A 13 26.27 -3.55 20.00
C TRP A 13 26.67 -4.87 19.31
N ARG A 14 26.35 -6.03 19.90
CA ARG A 14 26.61 -7.34 19.28
C ARG A 14 25.53 -7.63 18.25
N PHE A 15 25.92 -7.66 16.99
CA PHE A 15 25.03 -8.08 15.91
C PHE A 15 24.80 -9.61 15.95
N GLY A 16 23.56 -10.04 15.75
CA GLY A 16 23.13 -11.45 15.79
C GLY A 16 21.59 -11.58 15.68
N PRO A 17 21.05 -12.82 15.72
CA PRO A 17 19.61 -13.08 15.74
C PRO A 17 18.90 -12.39 16.91
N ASP A 18 19.51 -12.41 18.10
CA ASP A 18 18.94 -11.88 19.35
C ASP A 18 19.32 -10.42 19.63
N TRP A 19 19.75 -9.68 18.60
CA TRP A 19 20.09 -8.26 18.78
C TRP A 19 18.82 -7.45 19.08
N PRO A 20 18.79 -6.66 20.17
CA PRO A 20 17.58 -5.94 20.59
C PRO A 20 17.20 -4.77 19.67
N GLY A 21 18.06 -4.38 18.73
CA GLY A 21 17.79 -3.27 17.81
C GLY A 21 16.95 -3.67 16.59
N GLN A 22 16.30 -2.68 15.97
CA GLN A 22 15.50 -2.91 14.77
C GLN A 22 16.41 -3.10 13.54
N ARG A 23 16.16 -4.17 12.78
CA ARG A 23 16.78 -4.39 11.45
C ARG A 23 16.07 -3.53 10.40
N CYS A 24 16.82 -3.01 9.43
CA CYS A 24 16.26 -2.16 8.37
C CYS A 24 15.15 -2.84 7.55
N GLY A 25 15.27 -4.13 7.26
CA GLY A 25 14.24 -4.92 6.58
C GLY A 25 13.95 -4.53 5.12
N ALA A 26 14.64 -3.54 4.54
CA ALA A 26 14.43 -3.15 3.14
C ALA A 26 14.90 -4.26 2.20
N LYS A 27 14.20 -4.47 1.08
CA LYS A 27 14.58 -5.46 0.08
C LYS A 27 15.91 -5.07 -0.54
N THR A 28 16.91 -5.93 -0.39
CA THR A 28 18.24 -5.73 -1.00
C THR A 28 18.21 -6.13 -2.49
N ARG A 29 19.29 -5.83 -3.22
CA ARG A 29 19.42 -6.24 -4.63
C ARG A 29 19.40 -7.76 -4.84
N ARG A 30 19.73 -8.55 -3.80
CA ARG A 30 19.64 -10.01 -3.80
C ARG A 30 18.23 -10.54 -3.47
N GLY A 31 17.25 -9.65 -3.24
CA GLY A 31 15.88 -10.01 -2.88
C GLY A 31 15.65 -10.29 -1.39
N THR A 32 16.71 -10.42 -0.59
CA THR A 32 16.63 -10.67 0.85
C THR A 32 16.45 -9.37 1.66
N ALA A 33 15.96 -9.49 2.90
CA ALA A 33 15.76 -8.37 3.81
C ALA A 33 17.08 -7.81 4.36
N CYS A 34 17.21 -6.48 4.41
CA CYS A 34 18.40 -5.79 4.89
C CYS A 34 18.62 -5.99 6.40
N GLN A 35 19.78 -6.55 6.77
CA GLN A 35 20.16 -6.83 8.15
C GLN A 35 20.92 -5.68 8.85
N ARG A 36 21.17 -4.57 8.16
CA ARG A 36 21.85 -3.40 8.76
C ARG A 36 20.97 -2.79 9.87
N PRO A 37 21.60 -2.17 10.89
CA PRO A 37 20.86 -1.44 11.91
C PRO A 37 19.99 -0.35 11.27
N ALA A 38 18.72 -0.31 11.67
CA ALA A 38 17.81 0.76 11.30
C ALA A 38 18.14 2.05 12.06
N ASN A 39 17.77 3.19 11.46
CA ASN A 39 17.65 4.44 12.20
C ASN A 39 16.37 4.38 13.06
N GLU A 40 16.46 4.77 14.32
CA GLU A 40 15.35 4.84 15.27
C GLU A 40 14.18 5.70 14.77
N LYS A 41 14.45 6.70 13.92
CA LYS A 41 13.44 7.65 13.44
C LYS A 41 12.49 7.07 12.38
N ASN A 42 13.00 6.26 11.45
CA ASN A 42 12.23 5.82 10.27
C ASN A 42 12.35 4.32 9.97
N GLY A 43 13.03 3.56 10.81
CA GLY A 43 13.15 2.10 10.68
C GLY A 43 14.01 1.63 9.52
N ARG A 44 14.71 2.52 8.80
CA ARG A 44 15.58 2.16 7.67
C ARG A 44 17.05 2.48 7.96
N CYS A 45 17.98 1.73 7.38
CA CYS A 45 19.40 2.02 7.52
C CYS A 45 19.81 3.17 6.59
N ARG A 46 20.98 3.78 6.83
CA ARG A 46 21.49 4.91 6.04
C ARG A 46 21.49 4.68 4.53
N LEU A 47 21.70 3.44 4.06
CA LEU A 47 21.68 3.11 2.63
C LEU A 47 20.28 2.97 2.04
N HIS A 48 19.27 2.71 2.86
CA HIS A 48 17.88 2.56 2.44
C HIS A 48 17.03 3.77 2.87
N GLY A 49 17.62 4.97 2.87
CA GLY A 49 16.93 6.21 3.20
C GLY A 49 16.85 6.53 4.70
N GLY A 50 17.52 5.74 5.55
CA GLY A 50 17.56 5.96 7.00
C GLY A 50 18.08 7.32 7.43
N ALA A 51 18.96 7.92 6.64
CA ALA A 51 19.47 9.27 6.87
C ALA A 51 18.67 10.37 6.14
N SER A 52 17.72 9.99 5.29
CA SER A 52 16.90 10.96 4.57
C SER A 52 15.87 11.57 5.51
N THR A 53 15.78 12.89 5.52
CA THR A 53 14.75 13.63 6.27
C THR A 53 13.50 13.90 5.44
N GLY A 54 13.53 13.58 4.14
CA GLY A 54 12.51 14.02 3.18
C GLY A 54 12.48 15.55 3.00
N ALA A 55 11.55 16.04 2.17
CA ALA A 55 11.30 17.46 2.01
C ALA A 55 10.55 18.02 3.22
N LYS A 56 11.15 19.01 3.90
CA LYS A 56 10.57 19.62 5.10
C LYS A 56 9.68 20.84 4.79
N THR A 57 9.91 21.51 3.67
CA THR A 57 9.17 22.72 3.29
C THR A 57 7.93 22.41 2.45
N LYS A 58 7.01 23.36 2.33
CA LYS A 58 5.82 23.21 1.47
C LYS A 58 6.24 23.14 0.01
N GLU A 59 7.18 24.00 -0.39
CA GLU A 59 7.72 24.10 -1.76
C GLU A 59 8.44 22.82 -2.15
N GLY A 60 9.24 22.25 -1.24
CA GLY A 60 9.95 20.99 -1.47
C GLY A 60 9.00 19.82 -1.65
N ARG A 61 7.93 19.75 -0.85
CA ARG A 61 6.87 18.74 -1.00
C ARG A 61 6.12 18.91 -2.33
N ALA A 62 5.80 20.15 -2.71
CA ALA A 62 5.16 20.46 -3.98
C ALA A 62 6.02 20.04 -5.18
N ARG A 63 7.33 20.32 -5.14
CA ARG A 63 8.28 19.91 -6.20
C ARG A 63 8.35 18.40 -6.35
N ILE A 64 8.45 17.65 -5.25
CA ILE A 64 8.44 16.18 -5.28
C ILE A 64 7.09 15.66 -5.81
N SER A 65 5.98 16.26 -5.39
CA SER A 65 4.64 15.90 -5.88
C SER A 65 4.53 16.12 -7.39
N ALA A 66 5.00 17.26 -7.90
CA ALA A 66 5.00 17.57 -9.32
C ALA A 66 5.90 16.61 -10.11
N ALA A 67 7.10 16.31 -9.61
CA ALA A 67 8.02 15.37 -10.26
C ALA A 67 7.47 13.93 -10.32
N ASN A 68 6.68 13.52 -9.33
CA ASN A 68 6.04 12.20 -9.30
C ASN A 68 4.72 12.15 -10.07
N LEU A 69 4.17 13.28 -10.49
CA LEU A 69 2.90 13.36 -11.21
C LEU A 69 3.13 12.94 -12.68
N ARG A 70 2.79 11.69 -13.01
CA ARG A 70 2.93 11.16 -14.38
C ARG A 70 1.66 11.29 -15.24
N HIS A 71 0.52 10.83 -14.71
CA HIS A 71 -0.73 10.71 -15.48
C HIS A 71 -1.94 11.34 -14.79
N GLY A 72 -1.78 11.96 -13.61
CA GLY A 72 -2.89 12.56 -12.88
C GLY A 72 -3.89 11.58 -12.23
N LYS A 73 -3.89 10.29 -12.58
CA LYS A 73 -4.86 9.29 -12.08
C LYS A 73 -5.00 9.15 -10.55
N PHE A 74 -4.00 9.62 -9.81
CA PHE A 74 -3.95 9.55 -8.35
C PHE A 74 -4.02 10.94 -7.69
N THR A 75 -4.40 11.98 -8.43
CA THR A 75 -4.75 13.26 -7.81
C THR A 75 -6.01 13.09 -6.95
N LYS A 76 -6.19 13.98 -5.97
CA LYS A 76 -7.34 13.93 -5.08
C LYS A 76 -8.66 13.98 -5.87
N ASP A 77 -8.76 14.91 -6.80
CA ASP A 77 -9.95 15.14 -7.60
C ASP A 77 -10.32 13.92 -8.46
N GLU A 78 -9.33 13.27 -9.07
CA GLU A 78 -9.58 12.09 -9.92
C GLU A 78 -9.98 10.87 -9.07
N LEU A 79 -9.39 10.72 -7.90
CA LEU A 79 -9.78 9.67 -6.95
C LEU A 79 -11.18 9.89 -6.41
N GLU A 80 -11.56 11.15 -6.15
CA GLU A 80 -12.90 11.54 -5.72
C GLU A 80 -13.94 11.26 -6.81
N LYS A 81 -13.72 11.74 -8.03
CA LYS A 81 -14.55 11.41 -9.20
C LYS A 81 -14.72 9.91 -9.38
N ARG A 82 -13.64 9.13 -9.22
CA ARG A 82 -13.70 7.67 -9.32
C ARG A 82 -14.57 7.04 -8.22
N ARG A 83 -14.50 7.56 -6.99
CA ARG A 83 -15.34 7.10 -5.87
C ARG A 83 -16.81 7.41 -6.14
N ASP A 84 -17.11 8.61 -6.62
CA ASP A 84 -18.47 9.05 -6.93
C ASP A 84 -19.07 8.25 -8.07
N ASN A 85 -18.31 8.06 -9.15
CA ASN A 85 -18.73 7.23 -10.28
C ASN A 85 -18.96 5.78 -9.85
N ALA A 86 -18.10 5.24 -8.98
CA ALA A 86 -18.30 3.91 -8.42
C ALA A 86 -19.55 3.83 -7.53
N ALA A 87 -19.86 4.87 -6.76
CA ALA A 87 -21.06 4.94 -5.93
C ALA A 87 -22.33 4.99 -6.81
N LYS A 88 -22.38 5.90 -7.79
CA LYS A 88 -23.47 5.98 -8.78
C LYS A 88 -23.67 4.65 -9.51
N GLY A 89 -22.59 4.05 -9.98
CA GLY A 89 -22.64 2.75 -10.65
C GLY A 89 -23.11 1.61 -9.74
N ARG A 90 -22.89 1.68 -8.42
CA ARG A 90 -23.46 0.71 -7.47
C ARG A 90 -24.97 0.89 -7.34
N GLU A 91 -25.46 2.13 -7.26
CA GLU A 91 -26.90 2.41 -7.14
C GLU A 91 -27.65 1.99 -8.41
N ILE A 92 -27.17 2.42 -9.58
CA ILE A 92 -27.76 2.03 -10.88
C ILE A 92 -27.84 0.49 -10.99
N ARG A 93 -26.78 -0.22 -10.63
CA ARG A 93 -26.81 -1.70 -10.66
C ARG A 93 -27.77 -2.30 -9.65
N LYS A 94 -28.00 -1.66 -8.51
CA LYS A 94 -28.97 -2.11 -7.51
C LYS A 94 -30.40 -1.94 -8.04
N GLU A 95 -30.71 -0.79 -8.62
CA GLU A 95 -32.00 -0.52 -9.26
C GLU A 95 -32.25 -1.48 -10.43
N LEU A 96 -31.27 -1.65 -11.33
CA LEU A 96 -31.38 -2.60 -12.44
C LEU A 96 -31.67 -4.03 -11.96
N ARG A 97 -30.99 -4.48 -10.90
CA ARG A 97 -31.26 -5.80 -10.31
C ARG A 97 -32.65 -5.89 -9.69
N GLN A 98 -33.17 -4.80 -9.13
CA GLN A 98 -34.51 -4.77 -8.55
C GLN A 98 -35.58 -4.86 -9.65
N MET A 99 -35.47 -4.02 -10.68
CA MET A 99 -36.38 -4.05 -11.83
C MET A 99 -36.36 -5.42 -12.51
N GLU A 100 -35.17 -6.00 -12.69
CA GLU A 100 -35.06 -7.34 -13.26
C GLU A 100 -35.82 -8.39 -12.44
N ARG A 101 -35.68 -8.37 -11.10
CA ARG A 101 -36.38 -9.31 -10.22
C ARG A 101 -37.89 -9.16 -10.35
N GLU A 102 -38.39 -7.93 -10.44
CA GLU A 102 -39.82 -7.63 -10.60
C GLU A 102 -40.36 -8.13 -11.95
N LEU A 103 -39.62 -7.89 -13.04
CA LEU A 103 -40.00 -8.37 -14.37
C LEU A 103 -40.04 -9.90 -14.47
N VAL A 104 -39.06 -10.58 -13.86
CA VAL A 104 -39.04 -12.05 -13.80
C VAL A 104 -40.19 -12.57 -12.94
N ALA A 105 -40.45 -11.96 -11.77
CA ALA A 105 -41.55 -12.36 -10.90
C ALA A 105 -42.93 -12.14 -11.54
N GLY A 106 -43.09 -11.07 -12.33
CA GLY A 106 -44.30 -10.78 -13.09
C GLY A 106 -44.47 -11.61 -14.36
N GLY A 107 -43.51 -12.48 -14.71
CA GLY A 107 -43.56 -13.31 -15.92
C GLY A 107 -43.35 -12.53 -17.23
N LEU A 108 -42.95 -11.26 -17.15
CA LEU A 108 -42.67 -10.41 -18.31
C LEU A 108 -41.26 -10.63 -18.88
N LEU A 109 -40.37 -11.25 -18.09
CA LEU A 109 -39.00 -11.57 -18.48
C LEU A 109 -38.66 -13.01 -18.11
N ASP A 110 -38.10 -13.77 -19.04
CA ASP A 110 -37.65 -15.14 -18.78
C ASP A 110 -36.52 -15.17 -17.75
N LYS A 111 -36.53 -16.12 -16.82
CA LYS A 111 -35.51 -16.24 -15.76
C LYS A 111 -34.08 -16.49 -16.28
N HIS A 112 -33.94 -17.01 -17.49
CA HIS A 112 -32.68 -17.33 -18.14
C HIS A 112 -32.40 -16.42 -19.35
N TRP A 113 -33.10 -15.27 -19.46
CA TRP A 113 -32.98 -14.33 -20.58
C TRP A 113 -31.54 -13.91 -20.90
N ARG A 114 -30.65 -13.83 -19.90
CA ARG A 114 -29.23 -13.47 -20.10
C ARG A 114 -28.48 -14.45 -21.00
N ASN A 115 -28.88 -15.71 -21.02
CA ASN A 115 -28.22 -16.75 -21.83
C ASN A 115 -28.41 -16.51 -23.34
N ILE A 116 -29.41 -15.70 -23.72
CA ILE A 116 -29.70 -15.35 -25.11
C ILE A 116 -28.62 -14.43 -25.70
N PHE A 117 -27.89 -13.69 -24.87
CA PHE A 117 -26.89 -12.71 -25.30
C PHE A 117 -25.43 -13.16 -25.11
N LEU A 118 -25.21 -14.37 -24.58
CA LEU A 118 -23.89 -14.92 -24.29
C LEU A 118 -23.41 -15.94 -25.34
N SER A 119 -24.11 -16.04 -26.48
CA SER A 119 -23.72 -16.83 -27.66
C SER A 119 -22.81 -16.04 -28.59
#